data_AF-A0A6B3ART3-F1
#
_entry.id   AF-A0A6B3ART3-F1
#
_cell.length_a   1.000
_cell.length_b   1.000
_cell.length_c   1.000
_cell.angle_alpha   90.00
_cell.angle_beta   90.00
_cell.angle_gamma   90.00
#
_symmetry.space_group_name_H-M   'P 1'
#
loop_
_entity.id
_entity.type
_entity.pdbx_description
1 polymer ?
#
loop_
_entity_poly.entity_id
_entity_poly.type
_entity_poly.pdbx_seq_one_letter_code
_entity_poly.pdbx_strand_id
1 'polypeptide(L)'
;MSGTPTTATPQAAPARPLTTPAGRMAALARAELTMYGRSKGTLFAALFVPLVLPLSVAQAADEMDLKGAGLTLGTVVLPAAIGFALLFAVYSALVGIFVTRREELVLKRLRTGELRDAEILAGSALPAAATGLLQSLLLMTGCALLLDMSAPSAPHLIVAGLLFGLVICVALGAVTAAYTRTTESAQVTPMPMLIVSMLGSGMTVPLEVLPDRIATFCELLPLTPVVTLVRGGWSGDLSASDSLTALVTAVAWTALSVFAVRRWFRWEPRR
;
A
#
# COMPACT_ATOMS: atom_id res chain seq x y z
N MET A 1 -22.21 -76.83 1.51
CA MET A 1 -22.01 -75.50 2.14
C MET A 1 -21.57 -74.56 1.03
N SER A 2 -22.52 -73.83 0.44
CA SER A 2 -22.28 -72.97 -0.73
C SER A 2 -22.21 -71.52 -0.26
N GLY A 3 -21.02 -70.90 -0.34
CA GLY A 3 -20.81 -69.49 -0.02
C GLY A 3 -20.92 -68.64 -1.27
N THR A 4 -21.97 -67.81 -1.36
CA THR A 4 -22.12 -66.73 -2.34
C THR A 4 -21.16 -65.58 -2.05
N PRO A 5 -20.36 -65.08 -3.01
CA PRO A 5 -19.61 -63.85 -2.84
C PRO A 5 -20.53 -62.65 -3.10
N THR A 6 -20.74 -61.82 -2.09
CA THR A 6 -21.45 -60.55 -2.19
C THR A 6 -20.58 -59.52 -2.90
N THR A 7 -20.98 -59.09 -4.09
CA THR A 7 -20.36 -57.99 -4.83
C THR A 7 -20.64 -56.66 -4.13
N ALA A 8 -19.61 -55.98 -3.63
CA ALA A 8 -19.73 -54.65 -3.05
C ALA A 8 -19.81 -53.59 -4.15
N THR A 9 -20.90 -52.82 -4.18
CA THR A 9 -21.09 -51.67 -5.09
C THR A 9 -20.12 -50.53 -4.72
N PRO A 10 -19.46 -49.86 -5.69
CA PRO A 10 -18.62 -48.71 -5.40
C PRO A 10 -19.48 -47.53 -4.90
N GLN A 11 -19.26 -47.09 -3.67
CA GLN A 11 -19.91 -45.93 -3.08
C GLN A 11 -19.35 -44.66 -3.76
N ALA A 12 -20.19 -43.94 -4.49
CA ALA A 12 -19.81 -42.70 -5.17
C ALA A 12 -19.32 -41.66 -4.14
N ALA A 13 -18.10 -41.16 -4.32
CA ALA A 13 -17.51 -40.13 -3.48
C ALA A 13 -18.33 -38.83 -3.56
N PRO A 14 -18.58 -38.13 -2.45
CA PRO A 14 -19.36 -36.90 -2.46
C PRO A 14 -18.67 -35.82 -3.30
N ALA A 15 -19.42 -35.19 -4.20
CA ALA A 15 -18.94 -34.12 -5.05
C ALA A 15 -18.40 -32.95 -4.20
N ARG A 16 -17.14 -32.58 -4.41
CA ARG A 16 -16.51 -31.43 -3.75
C ARG A 16 -17.25 -30.15 -4.16
N PRO A 17 -17.72 -29.31 -3.23
CA PRO A 17 -18.38 -28.07 -3.58
C PRO A 17 -17.40 -27.14 -4.31
N LEU A 18 -17.73 -26.78 -5.55
CA LEU A 18 -16.97 -25.83 -6.37
C LEU A 18 -17.16 -24.43 -5.78
N THR A 19 -16.25 -24.02 -4.90
CA THR A 19 -16.24 -22.66 -4.38
C THR A 19 -15.85 -21.71 -5.51
N THR A 20 -16.70 -20.74 -5.82
CA THR A 20 -16.43 -19.74 -6.86
C THR A 20 -15.19 -18.91 -6.48
N PRO A 21 -14.42 -18.39 -7.47
CA PRO A 21 -13.25 -17.56 -7.22
C PRO A 21 -13.55 -16.37 -6.28
N ALA A 22 -14.72 -15.75 -6.47
CA ALA A 22 -15.23 -14.70 -5.60
C ALA A 22 -15.49 -15.19 -4.17
N GLY A 23 -16.02 -16.40 -3.99
CA GLY A 23 -16.23 -16.99 -2.67
C GLY A 23 -14.92 -17.32 -1.93
N ARG A 24 -13.89 -17.74 -2.66
CA ARG A 24 -12.55 -17.98 -2.10
C ARG A 24 -11.86 -16.67 -1.72
N MET A 25 -11.92 -15.65 -2.57
CA MET A 25 -11.43 -14.31 -2.26
C MET A 25 -12.15 -13.70 -1.05
N ALA A 26 -13.48 -13.84 -1.00
CA ALA A 26 -14.28 -13.37 0.13
C ALA A 26 -13.96 -14.12 1.43
N ALA A 27 -13.72 -15.44 1.37
CA ALA A 27 -13.33 -16.25 2.52
C ALA A 27 -11.92 -15.89 3.02
N LEU A 28 -10.96 -15.67 2.09
CA LEU A 28 -9.61 -15.22 2.43
C LEU A 28 -9.63 -13.81 3.05
N ALA A 29 -10.39 -12.89 2.45
CA ALA A 29 -10.58 -11.55 2.98
C ALA A 29 -11.25 -11.57 4.35
N ARG A 30 -12.26 -12.43 4.57
CA ARG A 30 -12.88 -12.62 5.89
C ARG A 30 -11.89 -13.19 6.89
N ALA A 31 -11.10 -14.19 6.52
CA ALA A 31 -10.12 -14.80 7.41
C ALA A 31 -9.06 -13.77 7.85
N GLU A 32 -8.57 -12.95 6.92
CA GLU A 32 -7.65 -11.85 7.25
C GLU A 32 -8.32 -10.75 8.09
N LEU A 33 -9.54 -10.30 7.76
CA LEU A 33 -10.29 -9.33 8.59
C LEU A 33 -10.50 -9.84 10.02
N THR A 34 -10.74 -11.15 10.18
CA THR A 34 -10.95 -11.77 11.49
C THR A 34 -9.65 -11.88 12.28
N MET A 35 -8.50 -12.09 11.61
CA MET A 35 -7.18 -12.05 12.25
C MET A 35 -6.76 -10.62 12.63
N TYR A 36 -7.07 -9.62 11.80
CA TYR A 36 -6.87 -8.21 12.14
C TYR A 36 -7.75 -7.78 13.32
N GLY A 37 -9.02 -8.17 13.35
CA GLY A 37 -9.94 -7.86 14.47
C GLY A 37 -9.53 -8.48 15.81
N ARG A 38 -8.77 -9.59 15.81
CA ARG A 38 -8.26 -10.24 17.02
C ARG A 38 -6.90 -9.71 17.49
N SER A 39 -6.13 -9.06 16.63
CA SER A 39 -4.82 -8.49 16.97
C SER A 39 -4.94 -7.01 17.30
N LYS A 40 -5.64 -6.70 18.40
CA LYS A 40 -5.75 -5.32 18.93
C LYS A 40 -4.39 -4.64 19.06
N GLY A 41 -3.33 -5.39 19.41
CA GLY A 41 -1.95 -4.89 19.47
C GLY A 41 -1.34 -4.55 18.11
N THR A 42 -1.67 -5.30 17.06
CA THR A 42 -1.22 -5.01 15.68
C THR A 42 -1.96 -3.82 15.11
N LEU A 43 -3.27 -3.70 15.35
CA LEU A 43 -4.04 -2.51 14.99
C LEU A 43 -3.56 -1.26 15.74
N PHE A 44 -3.26 -1.41 17.03
CA PHE A 44 -2.72 -0.31 17.83
C PHE A 44 -1.32 0.09 17.35
N ALA A 45 -0.39 -0.84 17.16
CA ALA A 45 0.93 -0.54 16.61
C ALA A 45 0.86 0.01 15.18
N ALA A 46 0.00 -0.55 14.33
CA ALA A 46 -0.20 -0.11 12.94
C ALA A 46 -0.86 1.27 12.84
N LEU A 47 -1.62 1.71 13.85
CA LEU A 47 -2.16 3.07 13.90
C LEU A 47 -1.19 4.03 14.59
N PHE A 48 -0.56 3.60 15.68
CA PHE A 48 0.26 4.44 16.56
C PHE A 48 1.63 4.76 15.96
N VAL A 49 2.34 3.77 15.42
CA VAL A 49 3.69 3.98 14.82
C VAL A 49 3.65 4.98 13.66
N PRO A 50 2.75 4.84 12.67
CA PRO A 50 2.66 5.80 11.57
C PRO A 50 1.94 7.11 11.95
N LEU A 51 1.45 7.27 13.18
CA LEU A 51 1.02 8.56 13.72
C LEU A 51 2.16 9.27 14.45
N VAL A 52 2.94 8.54 15.25
CA VAL A 52 4.05 9.08 16.05
C VAL A 52 5.13 9.69 15.17
N LEU A 53 5.49 9.05 14.05
CA LEU A 53 6.55 9.56 13.16
C LEU A 53 6.16 10.90 12.49
N PRO A 54 5.00 11.03 11.82
CA PRO A 54 4.54 12.33 11.32
C PRO A 54 4.40 13.39 12.40
N LEU A 55 3.89 13.03 13.59
CA LEU A 55 3.76 13.99 14.69
C LEU A 55 5.11 14.45 15.23
N SER A 56 6.09 13.55 15.31
CA SER A 56 7.45 13.88 15.75
C SER A 56 8.15 14.80 14.74
N VAL A 57 7.98 14.51 13.45
CA VAL A 57 8.44 15.39 12.37
C VAL A 57 7.75 16.75 12.45
N ALA A 58 6.46 16.78 12.73
CA ALA A 58 5.71 18.02 12.82
C ALA A 58 6.11 18.87 14.03
N GLN A 59 6.45 18.24 15.16
CA GLN A 59 7.04 18.93 16.31
C GLN A 59 8.42 19.52 15.98
N ALA A 60 9.27 18.76 15.29
CA ALA A 60 10.56 19.26 14.81
C ALA A 60 10.41 20.37 13.77
N ALA A 61 9.35 20.33 12.96
CA ALA A 61 9.08 21.36 11.97
C ALA A 61 8.43 22.61 12.60
N ASP A 62 7.69 22.49 13.72
CA ASP A 62 7.19 23.64 14.50
C ASP A 62 8.35 24.45 15.11
N GLU A 63 9.48 23.79 15.43
CA GLU A 63 10.74 24.47 15.76
C GLU A 63 11.38 25.18 14.54
N MET A 64 11.09 24.72 13.32
CA MET A 64 11.56 25.30 12.06
C MET A 64 10.54 26.31 11.48
N ASP A 65 10.26 27.42 12.18
CA ASP A 65 9.43 28.57 11.74
C ASP A 65 8.42 28.33 10.60
N LEU A 66 7.59 27.28 10.71
CA LEU A 66 6.56 26.92 9.72
C LEU A 66 5.49 28.00 9.60
N LYS A 67 5.32 28.81 10.65
CA LYS A 67 4.45 29.98 10.67
C LYS A 67 4.91 31.06 9.69
N GLY A 68 6.21 31.20 9.44
CA GLY A 68 6.75 32.07 8.41
C GLY A 68 6.40 31.64 6.98
N ALA A 69 6.10 30.35 6.76
CA ALA A 69 5.73 29.78 5.46
C ALA A 69 4.21 29.61 5.23
N GLY A 70 3.37 30.00 6.20
CA GLY A 70 1.91 29.89 6.10
C GLY A 70 1.36 28.46 6.14
N LEU A 71 2.14 27.47 6.59
CA LEU A 71 1.74 26.07 6.63
C LEU A 71 1.12 25.71 7.98
N THR A 72 -0.10 25.17 7.95
CA THR A 72 -0.78 24.65 9.16
C THR A 72 -0.26 23.25 9.48
N LEU A 73 -0.09 22.92 10.77
CA LEU A 73 0.37 21.61 11.24
C LEU A 73 -0.41 20.45 10.59
N GLY A 74 -1.73 20.61 10.44
CA GLY A 74 -2.60 19.64 9.79
C GLY A 74 -2.28 19.36 8.32
N THR A 75 -1.94 20.39 7.53
CA THR A 75 -1.65 20.23 6.09
C THR A 75 -0.29 19.57 5.83
N VAL A 76 0.57 19.52 6.83
CA VAL A 76 1.86 18.79 6.80
C VAL A 76 1.71 17.37 7.36
N VAL A 77 1.09 17.23 8.54
CA VAL A 77 0.95 15.95 9.24
C VAL A 77 0.09 14.96 8.47
N LEU A 78 -1.04 15.40 7.91
CA LEU A 78 -2.00 14.49 7.29
C LEU A 78 -1.44 13.80 6.03
N PRO A 79 -0.86 14.52 5.04
CA PRO A 79 -0.27 13.88 3.87
C PRO A 79 0.93 12.99 4.24
N ALA A 80 1.72 13.39 5.23
CA ALA A 80 2.80 12.55 5.76
C ALA A 80 2.23 11.24 6.32
N ALA A 81 1.26 11.30 7.23
CA ALA A 81 0.64 10.12 7.83
C ALA A 81 0.05 9.15 6.80
N ILE A 82 -0.62 9.68 5.76
CA ILE A 82 -1.14 8.87 4.66
C ILE A 82 -0.01 8.23 3.86
N GLY A 83 1.04 8.98 3.53
CA GLY A 83 2.22 8.44 2.84
C GLY A 83 2.91 7.33 3.64
N PHE A 84 3.05 7.50 4.96
CA PHE A 84 3.53 6.47 5.87
C PHE A 84 2.64 5.23 5.88
N ALA A 85 1.31 5.41 5.96
CA ALA A 85 0.37 4.30 5.91
C ALA A 85 0.53 3.49 4.61
N LEU A 86 0.62 4.15 3.45
CA LEU A 86 0.82 3.49 2.17
C LEU A 86 2.16 2.75 2.10
N LEU A 87 3.24 3.37 2.57
CA LEU A 87 4.57 2.76 2.57
C LEU A 87 4.67 1.52 3.45
N PHE A 88 4.13 1.57 4.66
CA PHE A 88 4.27 0.48 5.62
C PHE A 88 3.17 -0.58 5.46
N ALA A 89 1.91 -0.17 5.39
CA ALA A 89 0.77 -1.08 5.35
C ALA A 89 0.56 -1.72 3.97
N VAL A 90 1.02 -1.08 2.90
CA VAL A 90 0.86 -1.58 1.53
C VAL A 90 2.19 -2.01 0.95
N TYR A 91 3.12 -1.09 0.71
CA TYR A 91 4.38 -1.41 0.03
C TYR A 91 5.22 -2.45 0.80
N SER A 92 5.62 -2.15 2.04
CA SER A 92 6.49 -3.03 2.84
C SER A 92 5.81 -4.37 3.14
N ALA A 93 4.52 -4.35 3.50
CA ALA A 93 3.74 -5.55 3.73
C ALA A 93 3.70 -6.45 2.47
N LEU A 94 3.48 -5.86 1.29
CA LEU A 94 3.42 -6.63 0.05
C LEU A 94 4.75 -7.22 -0.39
N VAL A 95 5.87 -6.55 -0.12
CA VAL A 95 7.18 -7.17 -0.35
C VAL A 95 7.29 -8.47 0.45
N GLY A 96 6.95 -8.44 1.74
CA GLY A 96 6.93 -9.65 2.58
C GLY A 96 5.97 -10.71 2.05
N ILE A 97 4.71 -10.34 1.82
CA ILE A 97 3.66 -11.27 1.35
C ILE A 97 4.06 -11.96 0.04
N PHE A 98 4.55 -11.20 -0.95
CA PHE A 98 4.92 -11.77 -2.24
C PHE A 98 6.15 -12.68 -2.15
N VAL A 99 7.13 -12.33 -1.33
CA VAL A 99 8.34 -13.16 -1.13
C VAL A 99 7.97 -14.46 -0.42
N THR A 100 7.23 -14.40 0.68
CA THR A 100 6.79 -15.59 1.42
C THR A 100 5.92 -16.50 0.55
N ARG A 101 4.92 -15.96 -0.16
CA ARG A 101 4.07 -16.75 -1.07
C ARG A 101 4.86 -17.38 -2.24
N ARG A 102 5.95 -16.74 -2.66
CA ARG A 102 6.85 -17.30 -3.68
C ARG A 102 7.70 -18.43 -3.11
N GLU A 103 8.25 -18.28 -1.90
CA GLU A 103 9.02 -19.33 -1.21
C GLU A 103 8.16 -20.57 -0.92
N GLU A 104 6.91 -20.36 -0.48
CA GLU A 104 5.95 -21.44 -0.21
C GLU A 104 5.35 -22.07 -1.49
N LEU A 105 5.77 -21.62 -2.69
CA LEU A 105 5.25 -22.05 -3.99
C LEU A 105 3.73 -21.85 -4.17
N VAL A 106 3.10 -21.03 -3.32
CA VAL A 106 1.67 -20.72 -3.39
C VAL A 106 1.33 -20.07 -4.74
N LEU A 107 2.17 -19.15 -5.21
CA LEU A 107 1.99 -18.51 -6.51
C LEU A 107 2.00 -19.52 -7.68
N LYS A 108 2.82 -20.57 -7.60
CA LYS A 108 2.89 -21.62 -8.63
C LYS A 108 1.62 -22.48 -8.63
N ARG A 109 1.10 -22.83 -7.44
CA ARG A 109 -0.17 -23.58 -7.29
C ARG A 109 -1.37 -22.79 -7.81
N LEU A 110 -1.39 -21.47 -7.60
CA LEU A 110 -2.44 -20.60 -8.11
C LEU A 110 -2.41 -20.48 -9.63
N ARG A 111 -1.20 -20.46 -10.23
CA ARG A 111 -1.00 -20.37 -11.67
C ARG A 111 -1.32 -21.67 -12.44
N THR A 112 -1.29 -22.82 -11.76
CA THR A 112 -1.78 -24.09 -12.32
C THR A 112 -3.31 -24.18 -12.33
N GLY A 113 -4.03 -23.19 -11.77
CA GLY A 113 -5.47 -23.04 -11.91
C GLY A 113 -5.88 -22.19 -13.11
N GLU A 114 -7.15 -21.80 -13.16
CA GLU A 114 -7.72 -20.96 -14.25
C GLU A 114 -7.43 -19.46 -14.11
N LEU A 115 -6.75 -19.04 -13.03
CA LEU A 115 -6.54 -17.63 -12.71
C LEU A 115 -5.43 -17.01 -13.57
N ARG A 116 -5.68 -15.80 -14.07
CA ARG A 116 -4.67 -15.00 -14.76
C ARG A 116 -3.64 -14.45 -13.79
N ASP A 117 -2.41 -14.28 -14.27
CA ASP A 117 -1.28 -13.71 -13.52
C ASP A 117 -1.61 -12.38 -12.80
N ALA A 118 -2.38 -11.50 -13.46
CA ALA A 118 -2.82 -10.23 -12.87
C ALA A 118 -3.83 -10.41 -11.73
N GLU A 119 -4.72 -11.42 -11.82
CA GLU A 119 -5.72 -11.72 -10.80
C GLU A 119 -5.07 -12.31 -9.55
N ILE A 120 -4.00 -13.09 -9.71
CA ILE A 120 -3.23 -13.64 -8.60
C ILE A 120 -2.53 -12.52 -7.82
N LEU A 121 -1.89 -11.58 -8.54
CA LEU A 121 -1.22 -10.43 -7.92
C LEU A 121 -2.22 -9.49 -7.25
N ALA A 122 -3.26 -9.09 -7.97
CA ALA A 122 -4.30 -8.21 -7.43
C ALA A 122 -5.01 -8.86 -6.24
N GLY A 123 -5.38 -10.13 -6.35
CA GLY A 123 -6.04 -10.89 -5.28
C GLY A 123 -5.16 -11.06 -4.03
N SER A 124 -3.86 -11.18 -4.22
CA SER A 124 -2.89 -11.20 -3.10
C SER A 124 -2.65 -9.82 -2.50
N ALA A 125 -2.83 -8.76 -3.29
CA ALA A 125 -2.65 -7.38 -2.84
C ALA A 125 -3.88 -6.80 -2.13
N LEU A 126 -5.08 -7.36 -2.36
CA LEU A 126 -6.34 -6.88 -1.79
C LEU A 126 -6.32 -6.69 -0.26
N PRO A 127 -5.82 -7.64 0.55
CA PRO A 127 -5.81 -7.46 2.01
C PRO A 127 -4.94 -6.28 2.44
N ALA A 128 -3.73 -6.16 1.89
CA ALA A 128 -2.83 -5.05 2.21
C ALA A 128 -3.39 -3.71 1.73
N ALA A 129 -4.00 -3.67 0.54
CA ALA A 129 -4.65 -2.48 0.01
C ALA A 129 -5.85 -2.05 0.88
N ALA A 130 -6.68 -3.00 1.34
CA ALA A 130 -7.79 -2.73 2.24
C ALA A 130 -7.30 -2.20 3.60
N THR A 131 -6.23 -2.79 4.15
CA THR A 131 -5.60 -2.29 5.38
C THR A 131 -5.06 -0.88 5.20
N GLY A 132 -4.34 -0.61 4.10
CA GLY A 132 -3.81 0.73 3.80
C GLY A 132 -4.92 1.77 3.62
N LEU A 133 -6.03 1.41 2.96
CA LEU A 133 -7.22 2.27 2.84
C LEU A 133 -7.86 2.56 4.20
N LEU A 134 -8.10 1.53 4.99
CA LEU A 134 -8.70 1.67 6.32
C LEU A 134 -7.81 2.54 7.22
N GLN A 135 -6.50 2.31 7.19
CA GLN A 135 -5.55 3.09 7.97
C GLN A 135 -5.50 4.54 7.50
N SER A 136 -5.48 4.81 6.19
CA SER A 136 -5.54 6.17 5.66
C SER A 136 -6.82 6.90 6.07
N LEU A 137 -7.97 6.20 6.06
CA LEU A 137 -9.24 6.75 6.51
C LEU A 137 -9.23 7.07 8.00
N LEU A 138 -8.71 6.15 8.83
CA LEU A 138 -8.59 6.36 10.28
C LEU A 138 -7.65 7.51 10.63
N LEU A 139 -6.54 7.65 9.89
CA LEU A 139 -5.61 8.75 10.07
C LEU A 139 -6.24 10.08 9.66
N MET A 140 -6.99 10.09 8.56
CA MET A 140 -7.71 11.27 8.10
C MET A 140 -8.77 11.73 9.09
N THR A 141 -9.59 10.81 9.62
CA THR A 141 -10.58 11.15 10.65
C THR A 141 -9.93 11.51 11.97
N GLY A 142 -8.86 10.80 12.37
CA GLY A 142 -8.10 11.08 13.58
C GLY A 142 -7.45 12.47 13.57
N CYS A 143 -6.75 12.82 12.49
CA CYS A 143 -6.16 14.15 12.31
C CYS A 143 -7.24 15.24 12.26
N ALA A 144 -8.35 15.01 11.54
CA ALA A 144 -9.43 15.98 11.48
C ALA A 144 -10.03 16.30 12.87
N LEU A 145 -10.20 15.29 13.72
CA LEU A 145 -10.77 15.42 15.06
C LEU A 145 -9.77 15.95 16.09
N LEU A 146 -8.50 15.55 16.02
CA LEU A 146 -7.47 15.92 17.00
C LEU A 146 -6.84 17.29 16.73
N LEU A 147 -6.82 17.72 15.47
CA LEU A 147 -6.20 18.98 15.04
C LEU A 147 -7.24 20.04 14.63
N ASP A 148 -8.52 19.82 14.93
CA ASP A 148 -9.66 20.69 14.55
C ASP A 148 -9.60 21.18 13.09
N MET A 149 -9.25 20.27 12.18
CA MET A 149 -9.08 20.61 10.76
C MET A 149 -10.44 20.78 10.09
N SER A 150 -10.56 21.81 9.25
CA SER A 150 -11.73 21.98 8.39
C SER A 150 -11.87 20.81 7.42
N ALA A 151 -13.10 20.51 6.99
CA ALA A 151 -13.37 19.49 6.00
C ALA A 151 -12.55 19.73 4.71
N PRO A 152 -12.13 18.66 4.00
CA PRO A 152 -11.29 18.81 2.83
C PRO A 152 -11.97 19.62 1.73
N SER A 153 -11.28 20.64 1.22
CA SER A 153 -11.80 21.53 0.17
C SER A 153 -12.01 20.81 -1.18
N ALA A 154 -11.16 19.81 -1.48
CA ALA A 154 -11.19 19.06 -2.73
C ALA A 154 -11.02 17.54 -2.48
N PRO A 155 -12.06 16.85 -1.97
CA PRO A 155 -11.97 15.43 -1.61
C PRO A 155 -11.66 14.52 -2.80
N HIS A 156 -11.98 14.93 -4.03
CA HIS A 156 -11.67 14.19 -5.25
C HIS A 156 -10.16 14.04 -5.48
N LEU A 157 -9.34 15.04 -5.12
CA LEU A 157 -7.88 14.97 -5.23
C LEU A 157 -7.29 13.99 -4.21
N ILE A 158 -7.86 13.94 -2.99
CA ILE A 158 -7.46 12.99 -1.95
C ILE A 158 -7.75 11.56 -2.42
N VAL A 159 -8.94 11.32 -2.95
CA VAL A 159 -9.31 10.01 -3.49
C VAL A 159 -8.39 9.61 -4.65
N ALA A 160 -8.11 10.53 -5.58
CA ALA A 160 -7.18 10.28 -6.68
C ALA A 160 -5.77 9.95 -6.17
N GLY A 161 -5.23 10.75 -5.25
CA GLY A 161 -3.93 10.52 -4.62
C GLY A 161 -3.85 9.16 -3.95
N LEU A 162 -4.87 8.79 -3.17
CA LEU A 162 -4.93 7.51 -2.48
C LEU A 162 -4.99 6.32 -3.45
N LEU A 163 -5.79 6.42 -4.52
CA LEU A 163 -5.87 5.38 -5.55
C LEU A 163 -4.55 5.21 -6.30
N PHE A 164 -3.92 6.30 -6.74
CA PHE A 164 -2.61 6.23 -7.39
C PHE A 164 -1.54 5.69 -6.44
N GLY A 165 -1.52 6.16 -5.19
CA GLY A 165 -0.60 5.70 -4.17
C GLY A 165 -0.72 4.21 -3.89
N LEU A 166 -1.94 3.68 -3.82
CA LEU A 166 -2.15 2.24 -3.70
C LEU A 166 -1.57 1.48 -4.89
N VAL A 167 -1.89 1.89 -6.12
CA VAL A 167 -1.44 1.18 -7.31
C VAL A 167 0.09 1.22 -7.40
N ILE A 168 0.70 2.38 -7.15
CA ILE A 168 2.15 2.57 -7.12
C ILE A 168 2.79 1.71 -6.04
N CYS A 169 2.29 1.73 -4.80
CA CYS A 169 2.82 0.92 -3.69
C CYS A 169 2.69 -0.58 -3.95
N VAL A 170 1.55 -1.04 -4.49
CA VAL A 170 1.34 -2.44 -4.87
C VAL A 170 2.33 -2.85 -5.96
N ALA A 171 2.47 -2.04 -7.00
CA ALA A 171 3.34 -2.34 -8.13
C ALA A 171 4.82 -2.31 -7.72
N LEU A 172 5.26 -1.31 -6.96
CA LEU A 172 6.60 -1.25 -6.37
C LEU A 172 6.85 -2.42 -5.44
N GLY A 173 5.88 -2.81 -4.60
CA GLY A 173 6.01 -3.96 -3.72
C GLY A 173 6.24 -5.25 -4.50
N ALA A 174 5.51 -5.45 -5.59
CA ALA A 174 5.72 -6.58 -6.50
C ALA A 174 7.09 -6.53 -7.20
N VAL A 175 7.53 -5.36 -7.68
CA VAL A 175 8.84 -5.17 -8.30
C VAL A 175 9.96 -5.48 -7.31
N THR A 176 9.93 -4.90 -6.11
CA THR A 176 10.91 -5.14 -5.06
C THR A 176 10.95 -6.62 -4.68
N ALA A 177 9.80 -7.25 -4.49
CA ALA A 177 9.71 -8.69 -4.22
C ALA A 177 10.34 -9.55 -5.33
N ALA A 178 10.33 -9.10 -6.58
CA ALA A 178 10.95 -9.81 -7.69
C ALA A 178 12.50 -9.84 -7.62
N TYR A 179 13.11 -8.91 -6.86
CA TYR A 179 14.55 -8.83 -6.61
C TYR A 179 14.95 -9.42 -5.25
N THR A 180 14.09 -9.29 -4.24
CA THR A 180 14.28 -9.92 -2.93
C THR A 180 14.34 -11.44 -3.08
N ARG A 181 15.26 -12.12 -2.39
CA ARG A 181 15.38 -13.59 -2.47
C ARG A 181 14.60 -14.31 -1.38
N THR A 182 14.82 -13.92 -0.12
CA THR A 182 14.30 -14.63 1.06
C THR A 182 13.34 -13.79 1.88
N THR A 183 12.47 -14.43 2.67
CA THR A 183 11.59 -13.74 3.63
C THR A 183 12.39 -12.89 4.63
N GLU A 184 13.59 -13.33 5.01
CA GLU A 184 14.50 -12.52 5.84
C GLU A 184 14.99 -11.26 5.09
N SER A 185 15.41 -11.41 3.83
CA SER A 185 15.82 -10.27 2.98
C SER A 185 14.67 -9.30 2.73
N ALA A 186 13.42 -9.77 2.79
CA ALA A 186 12.22 -8.94 2.61
C ALA A 186 12.04 -7.91 3.73
N GLN A 187 12.71 -8.07 4.88
CA GLN A 187 12.69 -7.07 5.94
C GLN A 187 13.63 -5.88 5.65
N VAL A 188 14.72 -6.12 4.90
CA VAL A 188 15.76 -5.11 4.66
C VAL A 188 15.64 -4.50 3.25
N THR A 189 15.25 -5.29 2.25
CA THR A 189 15.20 -4.83 0.84
C THR A 189 14.26 -3.64 0.60
N PRO A 190 13.11 -3.50 1.29
CA PRO A 190 12.26 -2.32 1.16
C PRO A 190 12.89 -1.03 1.72
N MET A 191 13.83 -1.14 2.66
CA MET A 191 14.33 -0.01 3.46
C MET A 191 14.90 1.15 2.64
N PRO A 192 15.76 0.93 1.62
CA PRO A 192 16.28 2.04 0.81
C PRO A 192 15.15 2.83 0.15
N MET A 193 14.14 2.15 -0.39
CA MET A 193 12.99 2.79 -1.01
C MET A 193 12.13 3.52 0.03
N LEU A 194 11.95 2.94 1.22
CA LEU A 194 11.24 3.58 2.34
C LEU A 194 11.93 4.88 2.74
N ILE A 195 13.24 4.84 2.97
CA ILE A 195 14.04 6.01 3.39
C ILE A 195 13.99 7.10 2.32
N VAL A 196 14.27 6.75 1.06
CA VAL A 196 14.25 7.70 -0.07
C VAL A 196 12.86 8.32 -0.21
N SER A 197 11.80 7.51 -0.13
CA SER A 197 10.44 8.02 -0.22
C SER A 197 10.10 8.94 0.95
N MET A 198 10.42 8.54 2.19
CA MET A 198 10.16 9.33 3.40
C MET A 198 10.85 10.69 3.35
N LEU A 199 12.14 10.71 3.02
CA LEU A 199 12.93 11.94 2.98
C LEU A 199 12.62 12.80 1.76
N GLY A 200 12.31 12.16 0.62
CA GLY A 200 12.21 12.85 -0.67
C GLY A 200 10.78 13.17 -1.11
N SER A 201 9.73 12.58 -0.55
CA SER A 201 8.36 12.80 -1.05
C SER A 201 7.64 13.97 -0.39
N GLY A 202 8.34 14.85 0.32
CA GLY A 202 7.74 15.95 1.06
C GLY A 202 7.00 15.53 2.34
N MET A 203 7.20 14.30 2.81
CA MET A 203 6.56 13.76 4.02
C MET A 203 7.27 14.21 5.30
N THR A 204 8.61 14.29 5.29
CA THR A 204 9.38 14.73 6.46
C THR A 204 9.71 16.21 6.42
N VAL A 205 10.12 16.70 5.25
CA VAL A 205 10.45 18.11 5.03
C VAL A 205 9.62 18.58 3.86
N PRO A 206 8.78 19.62 4.02
CA PRO A 206 8.04 20.20 2.91
C PRO A 206 9.00 20.57 1.77
N LEU A 207 8.60 20.27 0.53
CA LEU A 207 9.42 20.50 -0.66
C LEU A 207 9.78 21.98 -0.82
N GLU A 208 8.91 22.85 -0.33
CA GLU A 208 9.03 24.29 -0.34
C GLU A 208 10.22 24.82 0.48
N VAL A 209 10.75 24.01 1.40
CA VAL A 209 11.88 24.37 2.29
C VAL A 209 13.20 23.77 1.77
N LEU A 210 13.16 22.90 0.75
CA LEU A 210 14.34 22.24 0.21
C LEU A 210 15.04 23.11 -0.86
N PRO A 211 16.38 23.07 -0.96
CA PRO A 211 17.11 23.71 -2.05
C PRO A 211 16.63 23.21 -3.42
N ASP A 212 16.52 24.09 -4.42
CA ASP A 212 15.93 23.81 -5.74
C ASP A 212 16.41 22.51 -6.41
N ARG A 213 17.70 22.19 -6.27
CA ARG A 213 18.32 20.98 -6.84
C ARG A 213 17.80 19.70 -6.19
N ILE A 214 17.58 19.73 -4.88
CA ILE A 214 17.06 18.61 -4.11
C ILE A 214 15.55 18.52 -4.34
N ALA A 215 14.84 19.65 -4.32
CA ALA A 215 13.41 19.71 -4.61
C ALA A 215 13.06 19.08 -5.96
N THR A 216 13.80 19.39 -7.03
CA THR A 216 13.57 18.81 -8.37
C THR A 216 13.72 17.27 -8.37
N PHE A 217 14.71 16.74 -7.66
CA PHE A 217 14.89 15.29 -7.53
C PHE A 217 13.76 14.67 -6.72
N CYS A 218 13.39 15.32 -5.62
CA CYS A 218 12.29 14.95 -4.74
C CYS A 218 10.93 14.92 -5.47
N GLU A 219 10.67 15.86 -6.37
CA GLU A 219 9.46 15.91 -7.22
C GLU A 219 9.34 14.71 -8.16
N LEU A 220 10.47 14.14 -8.56
CA LEU A 220 10.49 12.96 -9.43
C LEU A 220 10.18 11.65 -8.70
N LEU A 221 10.11 11.63 -7.37
CA LEU A 221 9.82 10.39 -6.64
C LEU A 221 8.38 9.90 -6.85
N PRO A 222 8.15 8.58 -6.81
CA PRO A 222 6.84 8.00 -7.12
C PRO A 222 5.75 8.33 -6.09
N LEU A 223 6.12 8.65 -4.86
CA LEU A 223 5.16 9.01 -3.80
C LEU A 223 4.93 10.52 -3.67
N THR A 224 5.80 11.35 -4.23
CA THR A 224 5.62 12.80 -4.24
C THR A 224 4.28 13.24 -4.81
N PRO A 225 3.84 12.79 -6.01
CA PRO A 225 2.55 13.22 -6.53
C PRO A 225 1.36 12.81 -5.64
N VAL A 226 1.49 11.71 -4.89
CA VAL A 226 0.46 11.25 -3.95
C VAL A 226 0.37 12.22 -2.76
N VAL A 227 1.50 12.58 -2.17
CA VAL A 227 1.58 13.52 -1.06
C VAL A 227 1.08 14.91 -1.50
N THR A 228 1.47 15.37 -2.68
CA THR A 228 1.01 16.65 -3.25
C THR A 228 -0.49 16.68 -3.48
N LEU A 229 -1.08 15.62 -4.05
CA LEU A 229 -2.53 15.52 -4.27
C LEU A 229 -3.33 15.49 -2.96
N VAL A 230 -2.84 14.76 -1.96
CA VAL A 230 -3.49 14.69 -0.63
C VAL A 230 -3.39 16.04 0.10
N ARG A 231 -2.22 16.69 0.07
CA ARG A 231 -2.01 18.03 0.62
C ARG A 231 -2.93 19.05 -0.05
N GLY A 232 -2.89 19.12 -1.38
CA GLY A 232 -3.69 20.04 -2.17
C GLY A 232 -5.20 19.79 -2.07
N GLY A 233 -5.61 18.53 -1.95
CA GLY A 233 -7.00 18.15 -1.71
C GLY A 233 -7.55 18.63 -0.37
N TRP A 234 -6.67 18.78 0.64
CA TRP A 234 -7.06 19.28 1.95
C TRP A 234 -6.98 20.80 2.05
N SER A 235 -5.88 21.42 1.61
CA SER A 235 -5.72 22.87 1.67
C SER A 235 -6.65 23.60 0.69
N GLY A 236 -6.89 23.02 -0.49
CA GLY A 236 -7.60 23.69 -1.58
C GLY A 236 -6.74 24.71 -2.34
N ASP A 237 -5.49 24.90 -1.93
CA ASP A 237 -4.57 25.90 -2.52
C ASP A 237 -3.80 25.38 -3.73
N LEU A 238 -4.09 24.16 -4.19
CA LEU A 238 -3.40 23.58 -5.34
C LEU A 238 -3.90 24.23 -6.64
N SER A 239 -3.01 24.90 -7.35
CA SER A 239 -3.36 25.47 -8.66
C SER A 239 -3.80 24.37 -9.64
N ALA A 240 -4.59 24.74 -10.65
CA ALA A 240 -5.05 23.79 -11.66
C ALA A 240 -3.86 23.16 -12.44
N SER A 241 -2.81 23.93 -12.68
CA SER A 241 -1.58 23.47 -13.33
C SER A 241 -0.80 22.48 -12.45
N ASP A 242 -0.70 22.74 -11.15
CA ASP A 242 0.05 21.86 -10.24
C ASP A 242 -0.72 20.57 -9.98
N SER A 243 -2.05 20.66 -9.87
CA SER A 243 -2.94 19.50 -9.80
C SER A 243 -2.79 18.61 -11.04
N LEU A 244 -2.77 19.21 -12.23
CA LEU A 244 -2.59 18.48 -13.48
C LEU A 244 -1.20 17.85 -13.56
N THR A 245 -0.16 18.58 -13.16
CA THR A 245 1.22 18.07 -13.12
C THR A 245 1.33 16.88 -12.17
N ALA A 246 0.78 16.97 -10.96
CA ALA A 246 0.76 15.87 -10.00
C ALA A 246 0.00 14.65 -10.54
N LEU A 247 -1.15 14.86 -11.20
CA LEU A 247 -1.91 13.78 -11.84
C LEU A 247 -1.14 13.12 -12.98
N VAL A 248 -0.52 13.89 -13.87
CA VAL A 248 0.29 13.36 -14.98
C VAL A 248 1.48 12.56 -14.45
N THR A 249 2.18 13.08 -13.43
CA THR A 249 3.29 12.39 -12.79
C THR A 249 2.84 11.11 -12.09
N ALA A 250 1.69 11.12 -11.40
CA ALA A 250 1.09 9.92 -10.81
C ALA A 250 0.73 8.86 -11.85
N VAL A 251 0.13 9.28 -12.97
CA VAL A 251 -0.21 8.38 -14.09
C VAL A 251 1.05 7.81 -14.73
N ALA A 252 2.08 8.64 -14.95
CA ALA A 252 3.35 8.21 -15.51
C ALA A 252 4.04 7.16 -14.62
N TRP A 253 4.10 7.41 -13.31
CA TRP A 253 4.65 6.45 -12.34
C TRP A 253 3.82 5.18 -12.22
N THR A 254 2.49 5.30 -12.30
CA THR A 254 1.60 4.14 -12.32
C THR A 254 1.87 3.27 -13.54
N ALA A 255 1.93 3.87 -14.74
CA ALA A 255 2.22 3.17 -15.98
C ALA A 255 3.60 2.53 -15.95
N LEU A 256 4.62 3.25 -15.47
CA LEU A 256 5.98 2.77 -15.34
C LEU A 256 6.09 1.60 -14.35
N SER A 257 5.42 1.70 -13.19
CA SER A 257 5.44 0.64 -12.17
C SER A 257 4.71 -0.61 -12.64
N VAL A 258 3.56 -0.46 -13.30
CA VAL A 258 2.83 -1.60 -13.91
C VAL A 258 3.66 -2.25 -15.02
N PHE A 259 4.33 -1.44 -15.86
CA PHE A 259 5.25 -1.96 -16.88
C PHE A 259 6.43 -2.72 -16.25
N ALA A 260 7.02 -2.17 -15.20
CA ALA A 260 8.11 -2.79 -14.43
C ALA A 260 7.68 -4.14 -13.84
N VAL A 261 6.48 -4.24 -13.26
CA VAL A 261 5.91 -5.52 -12.80
C VAL A 261 5.81 -6.51 -13.96
N ARG A 262 5.21 -6.13 -15.09
CA ARG A 262 5.07 -7.02 -16.25
C ARG A 262 6.42 -7.49 -16.80
N ARG A 263 7.45 -6.66 -16.71
CA ARG A 263 8.77 -6.92 -17.31
C ARG A 263 9.72 -7.70 -16.40
N TRP A 264 9.65 -7.48 -15.09
CA TRP A 264 10.63 -8.00 -14.12
C TRP A 264 10.06 -8.99 -13.12
N PHE A 265 8.74 -9.07 -12.94
CA PHE A 265 8.16 -10.03 -12.00
C PHE A 265 8.39 -11.46 -12.48
N ARG A 266 9.27 -12.18 -11.76
CA ARG A 266 9.61 -13.58 -12.03
C ARG A 266 8.85 -14.48 -11.07
N TRP A 267 8.12 -15.44 -11.64
CA TRP A 267 7.28 -16.39 -10.91
C TRP A 267 8.06 -17.55 -10.27
N GLU A 268 9.32 -17.73 -10.63
CA GLU A 268 10.18 -18.79 -10.12
C GLU A 268 11.01 -18.33 -8.92
N PRO A 269 11.20 -19.19 -7.89
CA PRO A 269 12.18 -18.94 -6.83
C PRO A 269 13.57 -18.81 -7.43
N ARG A 270 14.28 -17.71 -7.15
CA ARG A 270 15.70 -17.60 -7.47
C ARG A 270 16.46 -18.49 -6.47
N ARG A 271 17.03 -19.59 -6.96
CA ARG A 271 17.97 -20.42 -6.19
C ARG A 271 19.26 -19.65 -5.92
#